data_AF-A0A8C8ZTY9-F1
#
_entry.id   AF-A0A8C8ZTY9-F1
#
_cell.length_a   1.000
_cell.length_b   1.000
_cell.length_c   1.000
_cell.angle_alpha   90.00
_cell.angle_beta   90.00
_cell.angle_gamma   90.00
#
_symmetry.space_group_name_H-M   'P 1'
#
loop_
_entity.id
_entity.type
_entity.pdbx_description
1 polymer ?
#
loop_
_entity_poly.entity_id
_entity_poly.type
_entity_poly.pdbx_seq_one_letter_code
_entity_poly.pdbx_strand_id
1 'polypeptide(L)'
;MAHEMIGTQIVTERLVALLESGTEKVLLIDSRPFVEYNTSHILEAININCSKLMKRRLQQDKVLITELIQHSAKHKVDIDCSQKVVVYDQSSQDVASLSSDCFLTVLLGKLEKSFNSVHLLVGADAAEWDWLRVKCQQYLSKAR
;
A
#
# COMPACT_ATOMS: atom_id res chain seq x y z
N MET A 1 26.14 -1.97 2.71
CA MET A 1 25.37 -2.22 3.94
C MET A 1 23.93 -2.39 3.50
N ALA A 2 23.47 -3.63 3.35
CA ALA A 2 22.07 -3.88 3.02
C ALA A 2 21.24 -3.45 4.24
N HIS A 3 20.43 -2.42 4.09
CA HIS A 3 19.46 -2.06 5.12
C HIS A 3 18.46 -3.21 5.14
N GLU A 4 18.41 -3.95 6.24
CA GLU A 4 17.37 -4.94 6.47
C GLU A 4 16.02 -4.21 6.38
N MET A 5 15.15 -4.70 5.49
CA MET A 5 13.79 -4.21 5.35
C MET A 5 12.99 -4.77 6.52
N ILE A 6 12.42 -3.92 7.37
CA ILE A 6 11.59 -4.34 8.51
C ILE A 6 10.12 -4.28 8.10
N GLY A 7 9.82 -4.74 6.88
CA GLY A 7 8.47 -4.76 6.37
C GLY A 7 7.67 -5.79 7.15
N THR A 8 6.80 -5.34 8.05
CA THR A 8 5.87 -6.22 8.76
C THR A 8 4.71 -6.60 7.86
N GLN A 9 3.99 -7.66 8.22
CA GLN A 9 2.86 -8.17 7.42
C GLN A 9 1.55 -7.91 8.17
N ILE A 10 0.48 -7.71 7.40
CA ILE A 10 -0.89 -7.62 7.93
C ILE A 10 -1.81 -8.54 7.11
N VAL A 11 -2.67 -9.30 7.78
CA VAL A 11 -3.68 -10.15 7.13
C VAL A 11 -4.97 -9.36 6.88
N THR A 12 -5.81 -9.87 5.98
CA THR A 12 -7.01 -9.17 5.49
C THR A 12 -7.99 -8.84 6.62
N GLU A 13 -8.23 -9.74 7.57
CA GLU A 13 -9.14 -9.49 8.69
C GLU A 13 -8.63 -8.39 9.61
N ARG A 14 -7.30 -8.28 9.79
CA ARG A 14 -6.70 -7.22 10.59
C ARG A 14 -6.80 -5.88 9.89
N LEU A 15 -6.62 -5.82 8.57
CA LEU A 15 -6.88 -4.60 7.80
C LEU A 15 -8.33 -4.15 7.96
N VAL A 16 -9.29 -5.07 7.84
CA VAL A 16 -10.72 -4.76 8.03
C VAL A 16 -10.97 -4.20 9.42
N ALA A 17 -10.47 -4.85 10.48
CA ALA A 17 -10.64 -4.38 11.85
C ALA A 17 -10.05 -2.99 12.09
N LEU A 18 -8.90 -2.67 11.46
CA LEU A 18 -8.30 -1.34 11.53
C LEU A 18 -9.20 -0.28 10.90
N LEU A 19 -9.71 -0.55 9.70
CA LEU A 19 -10.61 0.36 8.99
C LEU A 19 -11.94 0.54 9.71
N GLU A 20 -12.49 -0.53 10.32
CA GLU A 20 -13.71 -0.50 11.11
C GLU A 20 -13.59 0.35 12.38
N SER A 21 -12.46 0.22 13.08
CA SER A 21 -12.26 0.90 14.36
C SER A 21 -12.18 2.42 14.23
N GLY A 22 -11.71 2.93 13.09
CA GLY A 22 -11.47 4.35 12.85
C GLY A 22 -10.43 4.97 13.79
N THR A 23 -9.75 4.18 14.63
CA THR A 23 -8.84 4.70 15.67
C THR A 23 -7.49 5.10 15.10
N GLU A 24 -7.07 4.48 14.00
CA GLU A 24 -5.81 4.78 13.33
C GLU A 24 -6.08 5.30 11.91
N LYS A 25 -5.34 6.35 11.52
CA LYS A 25 -5.39 6.87 10.16
C LYS A 25 -4.58 5.95 9.24
N VAL A 26 -5.28 5.09 8.50
CA VAL A 26 -4.68 4.14 7.57
C VAL A 26 -4.42 4.81 6.22
N LEU A 27 -3.20 4.66 5.70
CA LEU A 27 -2.85 5.02 4.33
C LEU A 27 -2.74 3.74 3.51
N LEU A 28 -3.75 3.49 2.66
CA LEU A 28 -3.80 2.28 1.84
C LEU A 28 -3.20 2.54 0.45
N ILE A 29 -2.20 1.73 0.06
CA ILE A 29 -1.47 1.87 -1.20
C ILE A 29 -1.66 0.63 -2.06
N ASP A 30 -2.22 0.83 -3.25
CA ASP A 30 -2.28 -0.19 -4.30
C ASP A 30 -1.02 -0.07 -5.18
N SER A 31 -0.13 -1.06 -5.10
CA SER A 31 1.10 -1.06 -5.88
C SER A 31 0.96 -1.70 -7.26
N ARG A 32 -0.21 -2.22 -7.63
CA ARG A 32 -0.42 -2.94 -8.89
C ARG A 32 -0.37 -2.02 -10.11
N PRO A 33 -0.20 -2.59 -11.33
CA PRO A 33 -0.31 -1.85 -12.57
C PRO A 33 -1.62 -1.07 -12.66
N PHE A 34 -1.56 0.11 -13.30
CA PHE A 34 -2.70 1.01 -13.49
C PHE A 34 -3.97 0.30 -14.00
N VAL A 35 -3.82 -0.64 -14.93
CA VAL A 35 -4.98 -1.37 -15.49
C VAL A 35 -5.71 -2.16 -14.40
N GLU A 36 -4.98 -2.93 -13.58
CA GLU A 36 -5.56 -3.75 -12.51
C GLU A 36 -6.24 -2.89 -11.45
N TYR A 37 -5.59 -1.80 -11.03
CA TYR A 37 -6.18 -0.83 -10.10
C TYR A 37 -7.53 -0.28 -10.62
N ASN A 38 -7.59 0.10 -11.90
CA ASN A 38 -8.83 0.64 -12.48
C ASN A 38 -9.89 -0.44 -12.74
N THR A 39 -9.49 -1.70 -12.97
CA THR A 39 -10.45 -2.81 -13.03
C THR A 39 -11.15 -2.99 -11.68
N SER A 40 -10.39 -3.01 -10.59
CA SER A 40 -10.93 -3.00 -9.23
C SER A 40 -9.83 -2.71 -8.21
N HIS A 41 -10.15 -2.02 -7.13
CA HIS A 41 -9.23 -1.77 -6.00
C HIS A 41 -10.02 -1.69 -4.70
N ILE A 42 -9.32 -1.80 -3.56
CA ILE A 42 -9.92 -1.50 -2.26
C ILE A 42 -10.26 0.00 -2.24
N LEU A 43 -11.46 0.34 -1.74
CA LEU A 43 -11.94 1.72 -1.71
C LEU A 43 -10.93 2.65 -1.02
N GLU A 44 -10.74 3.83 -1.60
CA GLU A 44 -9.80 4.88 -1.14
C GLU A 44 -8.31 4.53 -1.18
N ALA A 45 -7.93 3.35 -1.67
CA ALA A 45 -6.53 3.04 -1.93
C ALA A 45 -5.92 4.03 -2.96
N ILE A 46 -4.69 4.45 -2.70
CA ILE A 46 -3.91 5.31 -3.60
C ILE A 46 -3.05 4.43 -4.49
N ASN A 47 -3.19 4.57 -5.81
CA ASN A 47 -2.37 3.81 -6.74
C ASN A 47 -0.97 4.40 -6.88
N ILE A 48 0.03 3.60 -6.52
CA ILE A 48 1.44 3.87 -6.78
C ILE A 48 1.88 2.86 -7.84
N ASN A 49 1.54 3.17 -9.08
CA ASN A 49 1.62 2.27 -10.24
C ASN A 49 2.99 1.59 -10.39
N CYS A 50 3.00 0.25 -10.37
CA CYS A 50 4.17 -0.57 -10.70
C CYS A 50 4.57 -0.38 -12.17
N SER A 51 5.51 0.53 -12.41
CA SER A 51 6.11 0.74 -13.72
C SER A 51 7.64 0.83 -13.64
N LYS A 52 8.31 0.40 -14.70
CA LYS A 52 9.78 0.45 -14.80
C LYS A 52 10.33 1.87 -14.64
N LEU A 53 9.62 2.87 -15.19
CA LEU A 53 9.99 4.28 -15.06
C LEU A 53 9.85 4.76 -13.60
N MET A 54 8.73 4.45 -12.94
CA MET A 54 8.51 4.87 -11.56
C MET A 54 9.52 4.23 -10.61
N LYS A 55 9.77 2.92 -10.75
CA LYS A 55 10.81 2.21 -10.02
C LYS A 55 12.16 2.94 -10.12
N ARG A 56 12.57 3.28 -11.35
CA ARG A 56 13.85 3.98 -11.60
C ARG A 56 13.88 5.35 -10.94
N ARG A 57 12.79 6.13 -11.03
CA ARG A 57 12.71 7.46 -10.39
C ARG A 57 12.81 7.38 -8.87
N LEU A 58 12.15 6.39 -8.25
CA LEU A 58 12.27 6.13 -6.82
C LEU A 58 13.69 5.71 -6.43
N GLN A 59 14.28 4.73 -7.14
CA GLN A 59 15.65 4.27 -6.87
C GLN A 59 16.69 5.40 -6.98
N GLN A 60 16.52 6.30 -7.94
CA GLN A 60 17.42 7.43 -8.17
C GLN A 60 17.08 8.68 -7.34
N ASP A 61 16.12 8.59 -6.41
CA ASP A 61 15.66 9.70 -5.58
C ASP A 61 15.23 10.93 -6.39
N LYS A 62 14.69 10.71 -7.60
CA LYS A 62 14.16 11.77 -8.48
C LYS A 62 12.70 12.11 -8.19
N VAL A 63 12.08 11.38 -7.27
CA VAL A 63 10.72 11.58 -6.75
C VAL A 63 10.73 11.16 -5.29
N LEU A 64 10.20 12.01 -4.42
CA LEU A 64 9.96 11.64 -3.03
C LEU A 64 8.66 10.84 -2.92
N ILE A 65 8.64 9.83 -2.04
CA ILE A 65 7.46 8.96 -1.91
C ILE A 65 6.23 9.73 -1.41
N THR A 66 6.42 10.70 -0.52
CA THR A 66 5.33 11.54 0.00
C THR A 66 4.74 12.46 -1.07
N GLU A 67 5.58 13.04 -1.92
CA GLU A 67 5.12 13.81 -3.10
C GLU A 67 4.35 12.92 -4.08
N LEU A 68 4.85 11.71 -4.33
CA LEU A 68 4.18 10.77 -5.21
C LEU A 68 2.80 10.36 -4.68
N ILE A 69 2.69 10.07 -3.39
CA ILE A 69 1.42 9.78 -2.72
C ILE A 69 0.46 10.95 -2.91
N GLN A 70 0.91 12.18 -2.66
CA GLN A 70 0.07 13.37 -2.80
C GLN A 70 -0.38 13.60 -4.25
N HIS A 71 0.47 13.33 -5.24
CA HIS A 71 0.13 13.43 -6.65
C HIS A 71 -0.83 12.34 -7.14
N SER A 72 -0.73 11.12 -6.60
CA SER A 72 -1.60 9.99 -6.95
C SER A 72 -2.95 10.04 -6.25
N ALA A 73 -3.07 10.76 -5.14
CA ALA A 73 -4.30 10.86 -4.38
C ALA A 73 -5.36 11.70 -5.12
N LYS A 74 -6.63 11.28 -5.03
CA LYS A 74 -7.78 12.02 -5.58
C LYS A 74 -8.05 13.34 -4.84
N HIS A 75 -7.63 13.41 -3.58
CA HIS A 75 -7.82 14.56 -2.70
C HIS A 75 -6.52 14.86 -1.95
N LYS A 76 -6.46 16.03 -1.30
CA LYS A 76 -5.31 16.36 -0.44
C LYS A 76 -5.19 15.33 0.67
N VAL A 77 -4.02 14.72 0.82
CA VAL A 77 -3.73 13.74 1.86
C VAL A 77 -2.84 14.44 2.87
N ASP A 78 -3.31 14.52 4.10
CA ASP A 78 -2.49 14.98 5.20
C ASP A 78 -1.54 13.84 5.60
N ILE A 79 -0.32 13.89 5.07
CA ILE A 79 0.71 12.87 5.25
C ILE A 79 1.41 13.10 6.59
N ASP A 80 1.35 12.09 7.46
CA ASP A 80 2.01 12.07 8.75
C ASP A 80 2.80 10.75 8.90
N CYS A 81 4.04 10.83 9.42
CA CYS A 81 4.90 9.68 9.62
C CYS A 81 4.33 8.69 10.65
N SER A 82 3.39 9.13 11.49
CA SER A 82 2.67 8.27 12.45
C SER A 82 1.58 7.40 11.80
N GLN A 83 1.17 7.68 10.56
CA GLN A 83 0.15 6.90 9.86
C GLN A 83 0.57 5.45 9.67
N LYS A 84 -0.42 4.55 9.77
CA LYS A 84 -0.24 3.15 9.43
C LYS A 84 -0.37 2.98 7.93
N VAL A 85 0.74 2.70 7.26
CA VAL A 85 0.77 2.45 5.81
C VAL A 85 0.57 0.97 5.55
N VAL A 86 -0.39 0.64 4.71
CA VAL A 86 -0.62 -0.73 4.24
C VAL A 86 -0.47 -0.74 2.72
N VAL A 87 0.46 -1.55 2.23
CA VAL A 87 0.76 -1.70 0.81
C VAL A 87 0.28 -3.07 0.37
N TYR A 88 -0.34 -3.17 -0.80
CA TYR A 88 -0.70 -4.46 -1.37
C TYR A 88 -0.35 -4.56 -2.85
N ASP A 89 -0.14 -5.79 -3.30
CA ASP A 89 -0.03 -6.15 -4.71
C ASP A 89 -1.05 -7.25 -5.04
N GLN A 90 -0.82 -8.03 -6.10
CA GLN A 90 -1.77 -9.05 -6.54
C GLN A 90 -1.80 -10.30 -5.65
N SER A 91 -0.66 -10.72 -5.09
CA SER A 91 -0.58 -12.04 -4.42
C SER A 91 0.66 -12.26 -3.54
N SER A 92 1.48 -11.24 -3.27
CA SER A 92 2.67 -11.41 -2.43
C SER A 92 2.30 -11.79 -1.00
N GLN A 93 2.80 -12.93 -0.54
CA GLN A 93 2.48 -13.46 0.79
C GLN A 93 3.34 -12.85 1.88
N ASP A 94 4.62 -12.63 1.58
CA ASP A 94 5.59 -12.19 2.56
C ASP A 94 6.68 -11.32 1.93
N VAL A 95 7.26 -10.42 2.73
CA VAL A 95 8.30 -9.48 2.29
C VAL A 95 9.62 -10.21 1.97
N ALA A 96 9.89 -11.35 2.60
CA ALA A 96 11.14 -12.10 2.43
C ALA A 96 11.24 -12.83 1.08
N SER A 97 10.09 -13.12 0.46
CA SER A 97 9.93 -13.77 -0.84
C SER A 97 10.08 -12.78 -2.00
N LEU A 98 10.06 -11.48 -1.71
CA LEU A 98 10.19 -10.44 -2.72
C LEU A 98 11.61 -10.40 -3.27
N SER A 99 11.71 -10.35 -4.60
CA SER A 99 12.99 -10.05 -5.25
C SER A 99 13.51 -8.69 -4.80
N SER A 100 14.80 -8.62 -4.48
CA SER A 100 15.46 -7.40 -4.00
C SER A 100 15.39 -6.23 -4.99
N ASP A 101 15.20 -6.54 -6.27
CA ASP A 101 15.06 -5.55 -7.34
C ASP A 101 13.62 -5.50 -7.92
N CYS A 102 12.60 -6.04 -7.24
CA CYS A 102 11.22 -5.80 -7.68
C CYS A 102 10.75 -4.39 -7.30
N PHE A 103 9.69 -3.91 -7.96
CA PHE A 103 9.12 -2.59 -7.66
C PHE A 103 8.62 -2.49 -6.22
N LEU A 104 7.96 -3.53 -5.71
CA LEU A 104 7.39 -3.54 -4.37
C LEU A 104 8.48 -3.39 -3.29
N THR A 105 9.61 -4.07 -3.43
CA THR A 105 10.77 -3.91 -2.54
C THR A 105 11.29 -2.47 -2.53
N VAL A 106 11.42 -1.86 -3.72
CA VAL A 106 11.83 -0.45 -3.82
C VAL A 106 10.82 0.48 -3.14
N LEU A 107 9.52 0.25 -3.37
CA LEU A 107 8.45 1.06 -2.80
C LEU A 107 8.43 0.97 -1.28
N LEU A 108 8.44 -0.24 -0.73
CA LEU A 108 8.49 -0.49 0.72
C LEU A 108 9.69 0.22 1.36
N GLY A 109 10.87 0.13 0.75
CA GLY A 109 12.09 0.74 1.29
C GLY A 109 12.08 2.27 1.23
N LYS A 110 11.26 2.89 0.38
CA LYS A 110 11.03 4.34 0.42
C LYS A 110 9.99 4.72 1.46
N LEU A 111 8.93 3.93 1.63
CA LEU A 111 7.91 4.15 2.64
C LEU A 111 8.47 4.03 4.05
N GLU A 112 9.28 3.01 4.34
CA GLU A 112 9.91 2.81 5.66
C GLU A 112 10.83 3.97 6.08
N LYS A 113 11.32 4.75 5.12
CA LYS A 113 12.11 5.96 5.40
C LYS A 113 11.26 7.19 5.74
N SER A 114 9.96 7.15 5.42
CA SER A 114 9.03 8.28 5.61
C SER A 114 7.95 8.00 6.66
N PHE A 115 7.71 6.74 7.00
CA PHE A 115 6.65 6.31 7.91
C PHE A 115 7.19 5.31 8.94
N ASN A 116 6.68 5.40 10.17
CA ASN A 116 7.10 4.55 11.28
C ASN A 116 6.47 3.15 11.22
N SER A 117 5.38 2.97 10.47
CA SER A 117 4.59 1.75 10.44
C SER A 117 4.18 1.42 9.00
N VAL A 118 4.93 0.54 8.36
CA VAL A 118 4.68 0.08 6.98
C VAL A 118 4.44 -1.42 6.97
N HIS A 119 3.32 -1.85 6.38
CA HIS A 119 2.93 -3.25 6.34
C HIS A 119 2.61 -3.69 4.92
N LEU A 120 3.06 -4.89 4.54
CA LEU A 120 2.56 -5.59 3.36
C LEU A 120 1.27 -6.32 3.73
N LEU A 121 0.19 -6.08 2.98
CA LEU A 121 -1.00 -6.92 3.04
C LEU A 121 -0.67 -8.27 2.45
N VAL A 122 -0.80 -9.32 3.27
CA VAL A 122 -0.61 -10.70 2.83
C VAL A 122 -1.60 -10.98 1.72
N GLY A 123 -1.09 -11.41 0.57
CA GLY A 123 -1.87 -11.66 -0.62
C GLY A 123 -3.01 -12.64 -0.34
N ALA A 124 -4.17 -12.32 -0.86
CA ALA A 124 -5.37 -13.12 -0.75
C ALA A 124 -5.59 -13.95 -2.02
N ASP A 125 -6.38 -15.02 -1.94
CA ASP A 125 -6.90 -15.65 -3.15
C ASP A 125 -8.00 -14.78 -3.80
N ALA A 126 -8.46 -15.16 -4.99
CA ALA A 126 -9.43 -14.36 -5.74
C ALA A 126 -10.77 -14.16 -4.97
N ALA A 127 -11.20 -15.14 -4.17
CA ALA A 127 -12.45 -15.07 -3.42
C ALA A 127 -12.29 -14.13 -2.22
N GLU A 128 -11.17 -14.23 -1.52
CA GLU A 128 -10.85 -13.37 -0.39
C GLU A 128 -10.61 -11.91 -0.82
N TRP A 129 -10.03 -11.66 -2.01
CA TRP A 129 -9.95 -10.31 -2.58
C TRP A 129 -11.31 -9.68 -2.86
N ASP A 130 -12.26 -10.47 -3.36
CA ASP A 130 -13.61 -9.99 -3.62
C ASP A 130 -14.34 -9.67 -2.30
N TRP A 131 -14.22 -10.57 -1.32
CA TRP A 131 -14.73 -10.35 0.04
C TRP A 131 -14.14 -9.08 0.68
N LEU A 132 -12.82 -8.91 0.62
CA LEU A 132 -12.12 -7.77 1.21
C LEU A 132 -12.57 -6.46 0.57
N ARG A 133 -12.69 -6.41 -0.77
CA ARG A 133 -13.21 -5.23 -1.48
C ARG A 133 -14.61 -4.86 -1.01
N VAL A 134 -15.52 -5.82 -0.96
CA VAL A 134 -16.92 -5.60 -0.54
C VAL A 134 -16.97 -5.12 0.91
N LYS A 135 -16.19 -5.73 1.81
CA LYS A 135 -16.14 -5.34 3.22
C LYS A 135 -15.57 -3.94 3.42
N CYS A 136 -14.40 -3.64 2.86
CA CYS A 136 -13.80 -2.30 2.96
C CYS A 136 -14.73 -1.21 2.40
N GLN A 137 -15.45 -1.49 1.31
CA GLN A 137 -16.46 -0.56 0.76
C GLN A 137 -17.61 -0.27 1.75
N GLN A 138 -18.11 -1.28 2.44
CA GLN A 138 -19.18 -1.11 3.44
C GLN A 138 -18.76 -0.27 4.65
N TYR A 139 -17.48 -0.28 5.03
CA TYR A 139 -17.01 0.46 6.21
C TYR A 139 -16.60 1.88 5.90
N LEU A 140 -15.86 2.09 4.82
CA LEU A 140 -15.47 3.43 4.39
C LEU A 140 -16.67 4.27 3.94
N SER A 141 -17.78 3.65 3.52
CA SER A 141 -19.04 4.37 3.27
C SER A 141 -19.79 4.77 4.55
N LYS A 142 -19.57 4.10 5.68
CA LYS A 142 -20.20 4.42 6.99
C LYS A 142 -19.39 5.42 7.81
N ALA A 143 -18.10 5.57 7.53
CA ALA A 143 -17.20 6.49 8.21
C ALA A 143 -17.28 7.95 7.67
N ARG A 144 -18.20 8.23 6.74
CA ARG A 144 -18.45 9.55 6.15
C ARG A 144 -19.70 10.21 6.70
#